data_AF-A0A2T4CAC3-F1
#
_entry.id   AF-A0A2T4CAC3-F1
#
_cell.length_a   1.000
_cell.length_b   1.000
_cell.length_c   1.000
_cell.angle_alpha   90.00
_cell.angle_beta   90.00
_cell.angle_gamma   90.00
#
_symmetry.space_group_name_H-M   'P 1'
#
loop_
_entity.id
_entity.type
_entity.pdbx_description
1 polymer ?
#
loop_
_entity_poly.entity_id
_entity_poly.type
_entity_poly.pdbx_seq_one_letter_code
_entity_poly.pdbx_strand_id
1 'polypeptide(L)'
;MAAPLNVLMVGTGEYTTGFVGGGASGSDKKVGVVGLTLFDLRRRGKVGKLGMVGVNGKKFPQIREHLHKNITQVYNNLDTSFDSFPDNDTVDPDAYKAAIDQLKPGDAITIFTPDPTHFPIALYAIERGLHVLITKPAGRATPADLDAKGLPTLENTIATTAILEAGRRSIDEGREIRIVVEDGVWKLV
;
A
#
# COMPACT_ATOMS: atom_id res chain seq x y z
N MET A 1 -6.76 -16.92 18.87
CA MET A 1 -6.86 -15.78 17.94
C MET A 1 -6.60 -16.28 16.53
N ALA A 2 -7.27 -15.74 15.51
CA ALA A 2 -6.97 -16.08 14.12
C ALA A 2 -5.51 -15.73 13.77
N ALA A 3 -4.89 -16.50 12.86
CA ALA A 3 -3.51 -16.24 12.45
C ALA A 3 -3.40 -14.86 11.76
N PRO A 4 -2.30 -14.11 11.96
CA PRO A 4 -2.10 -12.83 11.27
C PRO A 4 -2.06 -13.03 9.75
N LEU A 5 -2.67 -12.10 9.04
CA LEU A 5 -2.78 -12.13 7.58
C LEU A 5 -1.45 -11.72 6.93
N ASN A 6 -0.99 -12.42 5.88
CA ASN A 6 0.17 -11.95 5.12
C ASN A 6 -0.26 -10.90 4.09
N VAL A 7 0.60 -9.91 3.83
CA VAL A 7 0.28 -8.83 2.88
C VAL A 7 1.38 -8.68 1.82
N LEU A 8 0.99 -8.67 0.56
CA LEU A 8 1.84 -8.27 -0.56
C LEU A 8 1.50 -6.85 -1.01
N MET A 9 2.49 -5.97 -1.01
CA MET A 9 2.38 -4.61 -1.54
C MET A 9 2.82 -4.59 -3.00
N VAL A 10 1.86 -4.39 -3.90
CA VAL A 10 2.08 -4.30 -5.35
C VAL A 10 2.28 -2.84 -5.73
N GLY A 11 3.50 -2.49 -6.10
CA GLY A 11 3.96 -1.12 -6.33
C GLY A 11 4.92 -0.65 -5.24
N THR A 12 6.13 -0.24 -5.65
CA THR A 12 7.24 0.10 -4.73
C THR A 12 7.61 1.58 -4.73
N GLY A 13 6.76 2.43 -5.32
CA GLY A 13 6.97 3.87 -5.43
C GLY A 13 6.67 4.65 -4.15
N GLU A 14 6.62 5.98 -4.29
CA GLU A 14 6.52 6.95 -3.20
C GLU A 14 5.38 6.68 -2.21
N TYR A 15 4.18 6.31 -2.67
CA TYR A 15 3.06 5.99 -1.78
C TYR A 15 3.33 4.80 -0.86
N THR A 16 4.01 3.77 -1.39
CA THR A 16 4.30 2.56 -0.63
C THR A 16 5.50 2.75 0.27
N THR A 17 6.59 3.29 -0.27
CA THR A 17 7.92 3.23 0.36
C THR A 17 8.53 4.60 0.66
N GLY A 18 7.94 5.70 0.18
CA GLY A 18 8.55 7.04 0.21
C GLY A 18 9.68 7.22 -0.81
N PHE A 19 10.07 6.17 -1.54
CA PHE A 19 11.23 6.18 -2.42
C PHE A 19 10.90 6.73 -3.82
N VAL A 20 11.69 7.71 -4.28
CA VAL A 20 11.55 8.37 -5.59
C VAL A 20 12.79 8.24 -6.51
N GLY A 21 13.71 7.31 -6.23
CA GLY A 21 14.81 7.02 -7.16
C GLY A 21 15.90 8.09 -7.27
N GLY A 22 16.27 8.73 -6.15
CA GLY A 22 17.41 9.65 -6.06
C GLY A 22 17.07 11.14 -5.99
N GLY A 23 15.80 11.52 -6.17
CA GLY A 23 15.30 12.87 -5.89
C GLY A 23 14.85 13.05 -4.43
N ALA A 24 14.69 14.29 -3.99
CA ALA A 24 13.90 14.57 -2.80
C ALA A 24 12.41 14.33 -3.13
N SER A 25 11.68 13.62 -2.26
CA SER A 25 10.22 13.49 -2.38
C SER A 25 9.61 14.90 -2.36
N GLY A 26 8.92 15.25 -3.44
CA GLY A 26 8.21 16.53 -3.61
C GLY A 26 6.83 16.54 -2.96
N SER A 27 6.39 15.40 -2.39
CA SER A 27 5.14 15.28 -1.66
C SER A 27 5.35 15.27 -0.14
N ASP A 28 4.25 15.40 0.59
CA ASP A 28 4.14 15.21 2.04
C ASP A 28 4.40 13.76 2.49
N LYS A 29 4.52 12.80 1.56
CA LYS A 29 4.64 11.36 1.82
C LYS A 29 6.07 10.83 1.87
N LYS A 30 6.98 11.61 2.46
CA LYS A 30 8.43 11.37 2.44
C LYS A 30 8.89 10.00 2.98
N VAL A 31 8.04 9.31 3.74
CA VAL A 31 8.35 8.06 4.44
C VAL A 31 7.56 6.87 3.86
N GLY A 32 6.61 7.10 2.95
CA GLY A 32 5.67 6.09 2.47
C GLY A 32 4.56 5.80 3.50
N VAL A 33 3.32 5.68 3.03
CA VAL A 33 2.15 5.50 3.91
C VAL A 33 1.81 4.02 4.07
N VAL A 34 1.80 3.28 2.96
CA VAL A 34 1.35 1.87 2.93
C VAL A 34 2.34 0.98 3.69
N GLY A 35 3.63 1.08 3.37
CA GLY A 35 4.68 0.29 4.03
C GLY A 35 4.72 0.56 5.53
N LEU A 36 4.78 1.84 5.93
CA LEU A 36 4.82 2.24 7.35
C LEU A 36 3.62 1.71 8.15
N THR A 37 2.41 1.82 7.59
CA THR A 37 1.20 1.29 8.21
C THR A 37 1.29 -0.23 8.41
N LEU A 38 1.72 -0.96 7.38
CA LEU A 38 1.84 -2.42 7.44
C LEU A 38 2.94 -2.91 8.38
N PHE A 39 4.07 -2.20 8.46
CA PHE A 39 5.12 -2.48 9.44
C PHE A 39 4.63 -2.29 10.88
N ASP A 40 3.88 -1.22 11.16
CA ASP A 40 3.31 -1.00 12.48
C ASP A 40 2.22 -2.02 12.81
N LEU A 41 1.36 -2.39 11.85
CA LEU A 41 0.38 -3.46 12.03
C LEU A 41 1.03 -4.82 12.29
N ARG A 42 2.18 -5.10 11.67
CA ARG A 42 2.99 -6.29 11.99
C ARG A 42 3.52 -6.23 13.42
N ARG A 43 4.05 -5.10 13.87
CA ARG A 43 4.47 -4.89 15.28
C ARG A 43 3.33 -5.14 16.27
N ARG A 44 2.10 -4.80 15.90
CA ARG A 44 0.88 -5.04 16.69
C ARG A 44 0.30 -6.47 16.54
N GLY A 45 0.96 -7.36 15.81
CA GLY A 45 0.54 -8.75 15.58
C GLY A 45 -0.73 -8.89 14.72
N LYS A 46 -1.09 -7.86 13.94
CA LYS A 46 -2.26 -7.87 13.04
C LYS A 46 -1.92 -8.37 11.64
N VAL A 47 -0.67 -8.17 11.24
CA VAL A 47 -0.12 -8.61 9.94
C VAL A 47 1.06 -9.54 10.19
N GLY A 48 1.18 -10.58 9.36
CA GLY A 48 2.23 -11.58 9.39
C GLY A 48 3.40 -11.20 8.48
N LYS A 49 3.65 -12.02 7.46
CA LYS A 49 4.72 -11.76 6.47
C LYS A 49 4.33 -10.61 5.55
N LEU A 50 5.34 -9.87 5.13
CA LEU A 50 5.22 -8.76 4.19
C LEU A 50 6.05 -9.01 2.95
N GLY A 51 5.44 -8.82 1.79
CA GLY A 51 6.12 -8.81 0.50
C GLY A 51 5.99 -7.46 -0.18
N MET A 52 6.94 -7.11 -1.04
CA MET A 52 6.83 -5.99 -1.98
C MET A 52 7.15 -6.47 -3.39
N VAL A 53 6.34 -6.06 -4.36
CA VAL A 53 6.59 -6.36 -5.76
C VAL A 53 6.56 -5.11 -6.62
N GLY A 54 7.53 -5.00 -7.53
CA GLY A 54 7.61 -3.97 -8.56
C GLY A 54 8.27 -4.54 -9.81
N VAL A 55 8.31 -3.76 -10.90
CA VAL A 55 8.87 -4.25 -12.18
C VAL A 55 10.40 -4.41 -12.14
N ASN A 56 11.10 -3.54 -11.40
CA ASN A 56 12.56 -3.46 -11.41
C ASN A 56 13.12 -3.77 -10.03
N GLY A 57 13.64 -4.98 -9.86
CA GLY A 57 14.21 -5.48 -8.61
C GLY A 57 15.48 -4.73 -8.16
N LYS A 58 16.19 -4.09 -9.10
CA LYS A 58 17.42 -3.32 -8.84
C LYS A 58 17.23 -2.15 -7.88
N LYS A 59 15.97 -1.75 -7.64
CA LYS A 59 15.61 -0.70 -6.69
C LYS A 59 15.56 -1.19 -5.24
N PHE A 60 15.39 -2.48 -4.99
CA PHE A 60 15.16 -3.00 -3.64
C PHE A 60 16.30 -2.74 -2.65
N PRO A 61 17.59 -2.83 -3.01
CA PRO A 61 18.67 -2.45 -2.09
C PRO A 61 18.52 -1.01 -1.57
N GLN A 62 18.26 -0.06 -2.48
CA GLN A 62 18.07 1.36 -2.13
C GLN A 62 16.78 1.61 -1.35
N ILE A 63 15.69 0.88 -1.68
CA ILE A 63 14.44 0.94 -0.91
C ILE A 63 14.66 0.44 0.53
N ARG A 64 15.39 -0.67 0.72
CA ARG A 64 15.69 -1.19 2.05
C ARG A 64 16.50 -0.19 2.87
N GLU A 65 17.52 0.42 2.28
CA GLU A 65 18.30 1.48 2.94
C GLU A 65 17.41 2.69 3.30
N HIS A 66 16.56 3.12 2.38
CA HIS A 66 15.61 4.22 2.59
C HIS A 66 14.66 3.94 3.76
N LEU A 67 14.05 2.75 3.82
CA LEU A 67 13.14 2.36 4.89
C LEU A 67 13.88 2.19 6.22
N HIS A 68 15.11 1.65 6.20
CA HIS A 68 15.90 1.53 7.42
C HIS A 68 16.18 2.91 8.04
N LYS A 69 16.67 3.86 7.24
CA LYS A 69 17.00 5.22 7.67
C LYS A 69 15.77 6.00 8.15
N ASN A 70 14.69 5.97 7.37
CA ASN A 70 13.55 6.87 7.60
C ASN A 70 12.44 6.25 8.45
N ILE A 71 12.42 4.91 8.60
CA ILE A 71 11.41 4.20 9.40
C ILE A 71 12.05 3.45 10.56
N THR A 72 12.92 2.47 10.30
CA THR A 72 13.43 1.62 11.38
C THR A 72 14.14 2.43 12.46
N GLN A 73 15.03 3.35 12.07
CA GLN A 73 15.76 4.20 13.02
C GLN A 73 14.88 5.24 13.71
N VAL A 74 13.80 5.69 13.08
CA VAL A 74 12.92 6.75 13.59
C VAL A 74 11.85 6.20 14.54
N TYR A 75 11.29 5.03 14.25
CA TYR A 75 10.14 4.47 14.97
C TYR A 75 10.52 3.33 15.93
N ASN A 76 11.59 3.52 16.72
CA ASN A 76 12.03 2.59 17.77
C ASN A 76 12.31 1.17 17.25
N ASN A 77 13.23 1.05 16.29
CA ASN A 77 13.60 -0.23 15.66
C ASN A 77 12.42 -0.97 15.02
N LEU A 78 11.48 -0.23 14.42
CA LEU A 78 10.36 -0.83 13.70
C LEU A 78 10.90 -1.76 12.60
N ASP A 79 10.48 -3.03 12.64
CA ASP A 79 10.86 -4.02 11.65
C ASP A 79 10.29 -3.63 10.28
N THR A 80 11.17 -3.31 9.34
CA THR A 80 10.85 -2.94 7.94
C THR A 80 11.22 -4.05 6.96
N SER A 81 11.51 -5.26 7.44
CA SER A 81 11.82 -6.41 6.58
C SER A 81 10.64 -6.78 5.67
N PHE A 82 10.95 -7.22 4.45
CA PHE A 82 9.98 -7.72 3.47
C PHE A 82 10.67 -8.61 2.44
N ASP A 83 9.93 -9.55 1.88
CA ASP A 83 10.34 -10.34 0.71
C ASP A 83 10.14 -9.52 -0.57
N SER A 84 11.11 -9.50 -1.48
CA SER A 84 11.10 -8.64 -2.66
C SER A 84 10.96 -9.41 -3.96
N PHE A 85 10.10 -8.92 -4.86
CA PHE A 85 9.87 -9.50 -6.18
C PHE A 85 9.98 -8.43 -7.29
N PRO A 86 10.67 -8.72 -8.40
CA PRO A 86 11.55 -9.87 -8.61
C PRO A 86 12.82 -9.74 -7.74
N ASP A 87 13.75 -10.68 -7.87
CA ASP A 87 15.06 -10.60 -7.24
C ASP A 87 15.80 -9.31 -7.60
N ASN A 88 16.76 -8.91 -6.75
CA ASN A 88 17.45 -7.62 -6.82
C ASN A 88 18.11 -7.33 -8.19
N ASP A 89 18.46 -8.34 -8.97
CA ASP A 89 19.16 -8.15 -10.25
C ASP A 89 18.24 -8.29 -11.47
N THR A 90 16.95 -8.51 -11.24
CA THR A 90 15.97 -8.86 -12.26
C THR A 90 15.02 -7.70 -12.57
N VAL A 91 14.61 -7.61 -13.83
CA VAL A 91 13.52 -6.75 -14.28
C VAL A 91 12.46 -7.63 -14.91
N ASP A 92 11.27 -7.65 -14.32
CA ASP A 92 10.17 -8.51 -14.74
C ASP A 92 8.83 -7.79 -14.52
N PRO A 93 8.15 -7.36 -15.60
CA PRO A 93 6.82 -6.75 -15.53
C PRO A 93 5.75 -7.66 -14.93
N ASP A 94 5.95 -8.97 -15.01
CA ASP A 94 5.00 -9.99 -14.55
C ASP A 94 5.37 -10.58 -13.18
N ALA A 95 6.38 -10.04 -12.49
CA ALA A 95 6.81 -10.51 -11.18
C ALA A 95 5.69 -10.54 -10.13
N TYR A 96 4.62 -9.74 -10.33
CA TYR A 96 3.44 -9.77 -9.47
C TYR A 96 2.75 -11.14 -9.46
N LYS A 97 2.82 -11.90 -10.55
CA LYS A 97 2.25 -13.26 -10.63
C LYS A 97 2.97 -14.19 -9.67
N ALA A 98 4.30 -14.27 -9.79
CA ALA A 98 5.14 -15.08 -8.91
C ALA A 98 5.00 -14.68 -7.43
N ALA A 99 4.89 -13.39 -7.15
CA ALA A 99 4.67 -12.89 -5.79
C ALA A 99 3.30 -13.28 -5.23
N ILE A 100 2.23 -13.15 -6.04
CA ILE A 100 0.86 -13.53 -5.67
C ILE A 100 0.74 -15.05 -5.48
N ASP A 101 1.41 -15.84 -6.31
CA ASP A 101 1.36 -17.31 -6.24
C ASP A 101 2.01 -17.88 -4.95
N GLN A 102 2.76 -17.06 -4.18
CA GLN A 102 3.27 -17.44 -2.85
C GLN A 102 2.28 -17.20 -1.71
N LEU A 103 1.19 -16.49 -1.96
CA LEU A 103 0.15 -16.24 -0.97
C LEU A 103 -0.86 -17.38 -0.94
N LYS A 104 -1.62 -17.49 0.15
CA LYS A 104 -2.73 -18.45 0.28
C LYS A 104 -4.07 -17.72 0.29
N PRO A 105 -5.18 -18.38 -0.06
CA PRO A 105 -6.52 -17.80 0.07
C PRO A 105 -6.76 -17.20 1.47
N GLY A 106 -7.33 -15.99 1.49
CA GLY A 106 -7.52 -15.19 2.70
C GLY A 106 -6.33 -14.30 3.09
N ASP A 107 -5.17 -14.40 2.44
CA ASP A 107 -4.13 -13.35 2.51
C ASP A 107 -4.58 -12.10 1.71
N ALA A 108 -3.88 -10.98 1.85
CA ALA A 108 -4.25 -9.73 1.18
C ALA A 108 -3.16 -9.14 0.30
N ILE A 109 -3.58 -8.29 -0.64
CA ILE A 109 -2.69 -7.44 -1.42
C ILE A 109 -3.12 -5.99 -1.36
N THR A 110 -2.15 -5.08 -1.47
CA THR A 110 -2.40 -3.67 -1.77
C THR A 110 -1.87 -3.34 -3.17
N ILE A 111 -2.60 -2.54 -3.96
CA ILE A 111 -2.19 -2.19 -5.32
C ILE A 111 -2.04 -0.68 -5.43
N PHE A 112 -0.80 -0.24 -5.61
CA PHE A 112 -0.36 1.15 -5.80
C PHE A 112 0.57 1.21 -7.02
N THR A 113 0.04 0.87 -8.18
CA THR A 113 0.76 0.84 -9.46
C THR A 113 0.17 1.86 -10.45
N PRO A 114 0.73 2.04 -11.65
CA PRO A 114 0.06 2.84 -12.69
C PRO A 114 -1.28 2.20 -13.11
N ASP A 115 -2.30 3.03 -13.36
CA ASP A 115 -3.68 2.58 -13.58
C ASP A 115 -3.90 1.44 -14.58
N PRO A 116 -3.21 1.37 -15.74
CA PRO A 116 -3.45 0.29 -16.71
C PRO A 116 -3.15 -1.10 -16.15
N THR A 117 -2.36 -1.18 -15.08
CA THR A 117 -1.97 -2.45 -14.45
C THR A 117 -2.88 -2.88 -13.31
N HIS A 118 -3.74 -1.99 -12.81
CA HIS A 118 -4.64 -2.25 -11.68
C HIS A 118 -5.55 -3.46 -11.91
N PHE A 119 -6.30 -3.45 -13.01
CA PHE A 119 -7.28 -4.49 -13.31
C PHE A 119 -6.65 -5.89 -13.47
N PRO A 120 -5.63 -6.11 -14.31
CA PRO A 120 -5.05 -7.44 -14.47
C PRO A 120 -4.42 -7.99 -13.17
N ILE A 121 -3.80 -7.14 -12.35
CA ILE A 121 -3.23 -7.54 -11.06
C ILE A 121 -4.34 -7.94 -10.08
N ALA A 122 -5.39 -7.11 -9.97
CA ALA A 122 -6.50 -7.35 -9.06
C ALA A 122 -7.25 -8.64 -9.43
N LEU A 123 -7.54 -8.84 -10.72
CA LEU A 123 -8.21 -10.05 -11.20
C LEU A 123 -7.39 -11.30 -10.88
N TYR A 124 -6.08 -11.28 -11.17
CA TYR A 124 -5.19 -12.41 -10.89
C TYR A 124 -5.17 -12.79 -9.40
N ALA A 125 -5.23 -11.80 -8.50
CA ALA A 125 -5.28 -12.01 -7.06
C ALA A 125 -6.64 -12.53 -6.57
N ILE A 126 -7.75 -11.98 -7.08
CA ILE A 126 -9.11 -12.38 -6.71
C ILE A 126 -9.36 -13.84 -7.11
N GLU A 127 -8.91 -14.26 -8.29
CA GLU A 127 -9.01 -15.64 -8.76
C GLU A 127 -8.28 -16.65 -7.85
N ARG A 128 -7.37 -16.18 -7.00
CA ARG A 128 -6.65 -16.97 -5.98
C ARG A 128 -7.21 -16.82 -4.57
N GLY A 129 -8.36 -16.16 -4.43
CA GLY A 129 -9.04 -15.97 -3.16
C GLY A 129 -8.35 -14.97 -2.23
N LEU A 130 -7.61 -14.00 -2.78
CA LEU A 130 -6.95 -12.97 -2.00
C LEU A 130 -7.87 -11.74 -1.78
N HIS A 131 -7.73 -11.10 -0.63
CA HIS A 131 -8.35 -9.81 -0.36
C HIS A 131 -7.59 -8.69 -1.09
N VAL A 132 -8.28 -7.86 -1.86
CA VAL A 132 -7.65 -6.80 -2.66
C VAL A 132 -8.03 -5.43 -2.14
N LEU A 133 -7.02 -4.64 -1.76
CA LEU A 133 -7.12 -3.19 -1.61
C LEU A 133 -6.43 -2.54 -2.82
N ILE A 134 -7.13 -1.69 -3.55
CA ILE A 134 -6.59 -1.00 -4.72
C ILE A 134 -6.71 0.51 -4.55
N THR A 135 -5.65 1.24 -4.86
CA THR A 135 -5.71 2.70 -4.87
C THR A 135 -6.70 3.18 -5.92
N LYS A 136 -7.24 4.40 -5.75
CA LYS A 136 -8.16 4.95 -6.74
C LYS A 136 -7.49 4.94 -8.12
N PRO A 137 -8.17 4.48 -9.19
CA PRO A 137 -7.68 4.73 -10.52
C PRO A 137 -7.74 6.24 -10.79
N ALA A 138 -6.64 6.82 -11.24
CA ALA A 138 -6.58 8.22 -11.68
C ALA A 138 -6.15 8.30 -13.15
N GLY A 139 -6.84 7.53 -14.00
CA GLY A 139 -6.66 7.64 -15.44
C GLY A 139 -7.11 9.02 -15.91
N ARG A 140 -7.16 9.25 -17.22
CA ARG A 140 -7.76 10.45 -17.86
C ARG A 140 -9.25 10.70 -17.51
N ALA A 141 -9.83 9.94 -16.59
CA ALA A 141 -11.19 10.09 -16.12
C ALA A 141 -11.25 11.12 -14.99
N THR A 142 -12.14 12.09 -15.14
CA THR A 142 -12.53 13.00 -14.07
C THR A 142 -13.36 12.25 -13.02
N PRO A 143 -13.52 12.79 -11.80
CA PRO A 143 -14.48 12.27 -10.82
C PRO A 143 -15.88 12.02 -11.43
N ALA A 144 -16.37 12.94 -12.26
CA ALA A 144 -17.65 12.80 -12.94
C ALA A 144 -17.69 11.61 -13.92
N ASP A 145 -16.60 11.34 -14.64
CA ASP A 145 -16.49 10.18 -15.54
C ASP A 145 -16.48 8.85 -14.77
N LEU A 146 -16.09 8.86 -13.50
CA LEU A 146 -16.06 7.69 -12.63
C LEU A 146 -17.43 7.47 -11.96
N ASP A 147 -18.08 8.55 -11.50
CA ASP A 147 -19.41 8.49 -10.90
C ASP A 147 -20.48 8.02 -11.91
N ALA A 148 -20.31 8.35 -13.20
CA ALA A 148 -21.21 7.93 -14.27
C ALA A 148 -21.14 6.41 -14.63
N LYS A 149 -20.13 5.67 -14.14
CA LYS A 149 -19.91 4.25 -14.52
C LYS A 149 -20.61 3.24 -13.62
N GLY A 150 -21.30 3.67 -12.56
CA GLY A 150 -21.97 2.76 -11.61
C GLY A 150 -21.03 1.85 -10.83
N LEU A 151 -19.72 2.14 -10.85
CA LEU A 151 -18.70 1.56 -9.97
C LEU A 151 -18.74 2.26 -8.60
N PRO A 152 -18.02 1.77 -7.57
CA PRO A 152 -17.86 2.53 -6.32
C PRO A 152 -17.44 3.97 -6.67
N THR A 153 -18.30 4.93 -6.33
CA THR A 153 -18.13 6.35 -6.69
C THR A 153 -16.88 6.91 -6.01
N LEU A 154 -16.39 8.05 -6.51
CA LEU A 154 -15.30 8.74 -5.82
C LEU A 154 -15.70 9.08 -4.38
N GLU A 155 -16.98 9.42 -4.19
CA GLU A 155 -17.63 9.64 -2.90
C GLU A 155 -17.53 8.41 -1.97
N ASN A 156 -17.84 7.21 -2.46
CA ASN A 156 -17.71 5.98 -1.66
C ASN A 156 -16.24 5.63 -1.35
N THR A 157 -15.30 6.07 -2.21
CA THR A 157 -13.86 5.84 -2.00
C THR A 157 -13.29 6.74 -0.92
N ILE A 158 -13.89 7.91 -0.65
CA ILE A 158 -13.48 8.84 0.42
C ILE A 158 -13.39 8.10 1.75
N ALA A 159 -14.33 7.20 2.05
CA ALA A 159 -14.34 6.39 3.26
C ALA A 159 -13.05 5.57 3.42
N THR A 160 -12.64 4.85 2.37
CA THR A 160 -11.40 4.05 2.39
C THR A 160 -10.15 4.90 2.57
N THR A 161 -10.06 6.05 1.91
CA THR A 161 -8.93 6.98 2.10
C THR A 161 -8.94 7.63 3.48
N ALA A 162 -10.11 7.96 4.03
CA ALA A 162 -10.24 8.49 5.38
C ALA A 162 -9.76 7.50 6.44
N ILE A 163 -9.99 6.19 6.24
CA ILE A 163 -9.47 5.13 7.11
C ILE A 163 -7.93 5.13 7.11
N LEU A 164 -7.30 5.18 5.93
CA LEU A 164 -5.84 5.18 5.82
C LEU A 164 -5.22 6.43 6.44
N GLU A 165 -5.79 7.61 6.17
CA GLU A 165 -5.32 8.88 6.72
C GLU A 165 -5.53 8.96 8.23
N ALA A 166 -6.68 8.49 8.75
CA ALA A 166 -6.93 8.40 10.19
C ALA A 166 -5.92 7.46 10.87
N GLY A 167 -5.60 6.32 10.26
CA GLY A 167 -4.57 5.40 10.75
C GLY A 167 -3.19 6.05 10.81
N ARG A 168 -2.80 6.79 9.76
CA ARG A 168 -1.53 7.52 9.70
C ARG A 168 -1.44 8.57 10.80
N ARG A 169 -2.44 9.44 10.92
CA ARG A 169 -2.50 10.50 11.94
C ARG A 169 -2.56 9.92 13.34
N SER A 170 -3.26 8.82 13.55
CA SER A 170 -3.32 8.17 14.86
C SER A 170 -1.95 7.69 15.33
N ILE A 171 -1.13 7.18 14.41
CA ILE A 171 0.25 6.80 14.70
C ILE A 171 1.11 8.03 14.99
N ASP A 172 1.02 9.06 14.14
CA ASP A 172 1.85 10.26 14.25
C ASP A 172 1.52 11.11 15.49
N GLU A 173 0.24 11.17 15.87
CA GLU A 173 -0.25 11.97 16.99
C GLU A 173 -0.36 11.17 18.30
N GLY A 174 -0.17 9.84 18.25
CA GLY A 174 -0.26 8.98 19.43
C GLY A 174 -1.64 8.94 20.09
N ARG A 175 -2.71 9.25 19.34
CA ARG A 175 -4.09 9.31 19.83
C ARG A 175 -5.07 8.67 18.86
N GLU A 176 -6.26 8.34 19.32
CA GLU A 176 -7.35 7.90 18.44
C GLU A 176 -7.78 9.05 17.52
N ILE A 177 -7.95 8.74 16.24
CA ILE A 177 -8.51 9.64 15.22
C ILE A 177 -9.84 9.06 14.78
N ARG A 178 -10.92 9.82 15.00
CA ARG A 178 -12.27 9.45 14.60
C ARG A 178 -12.57 10.03 13.22
N ILE A 179 -13.29 9.26 12.43
CA ILE A 179 -13.80 9.69 11.12
C ILE A 179 -15.25 10.09 11.32
N VAL A 180 -15.57 11.36 11.07
CA VAL A 180 -16.91 11.92 11.24
C VAL A 180 -17.41 12.42 9.88
N VAL A 181 -18.69 12.21 9.61
CA VAL A 181 -19.37 12.75 8.42
C VAL A 181 -20.48 13.68 8.89
N GLU A 182 -20.34 14.96 8.61
CA GLU A 182 -21.32 16.01 8.95
C GLU A 182 -21.69 16.75 7.66
N ASP A 183 -22.99 16.79 7.32
CA ASP A 183 -23.51 17.43 6.10
C ASP A 183 -22.80 17.00 4.80
N GLY A 184 -22.43 15.72 4.73
CA GLY A 184 -21.68 15.15 3.60
C GLY A 184 -20.18 15.49 3.59
N VAL A 185 -19.69 16.23 4.58
CA VAL A 185 -18.28 16.59 4.73
C VAL A 185 -17.60 15.62 5.70
N TRP A 186 -16.55 14.97 5.21
CA TRP A 186 -15.72 14.05 5.99
C TRP A 186 -14.67 14.84 6.80
N LYS A 187 -14.57 14.55 8.09
CA LYS A 187 -13.61 15.15 9.02
C LYS A 187 -12.86 14.07 9.78
N LEU A 188 -11.58 14.32 10.03
CA LEU A 188 -10.73 13.53 10.92
C LEU A 188 -10.53 14.33 12.20
N VAL A 189 -11.06 13.82 13.32
CA VAL A 189 -11.09 14.52 14.62
C VAL A 189 -10.42 13.70 15.71
#